data_AF-A0A1F4CDE9-F1
#
_entry.id   AF-A0A1F4CDE9-F1
#
_cell.length_a   1.000
_cell.length_b   1.000
_cell.length_c   1.000
_cell.angle_alpha   90.00
_cell.angle_beta   90.00
_cell.angle_gamma   90.00
#
_symmetry.space_group_name_H-M   'P 1'
#
loop_
_entity.id
_entity.type
_entity.pdbx_description
1 polymer ?
#
loop_
_entity_poly.entity_id
_entity_poly.type
_entity_poly.pdbx_seq_one_letter_code
_entity_poly.pdbx_strand_id
1 'polypeptide(L)' 'MIKAVKEKFCNNLKCREVVVDIDESARMSKEMLAFNKKVNRELTPIDLLANVRERFKLNQQQAAKVFGGGTNAF' A
#
# COMPACT_ATOMS: atom_id res chain seq x y z
N MET A 1 4.56 -7.05 11.17
CA MET A 1 3.65 -7.36 12.28
C MET A 1 3.39 -6.07 13.04
N ILE A 2 2.13 -5.64 13.10
CA ILE A 2 1.71 -4.47 13.89
C ILE A 2 1.62 -4.92 15.33
N LYS A 3 2.34 -4.27 16.23
CA LYS A 3 2.43 -4.68 17.63
C LYS A 3 1.44 -3.92 18.50
N ALA A 4 1.05 -4.56 19.61
CA ALA A 4 0.28 -3.97 20.70
C ALA A 4 -0.92 -3.17 20.18
N VAL A 5 -1.71 -3.82 19.32
CA VAL A 5 -2.96 -3.23 18.87
C VAL A 5 -3.86 -3.03 20.11
N LYS A 6 -4.67 -1.97 20.11
CA LYS A 6 -5.66 -1.70 21.16
C LYS A 6 -7.07 -1.90 20.61
N GLU A 7 -7.73 -2.99 20.97
CA GLU A 7 -8.99 -3.33 20.32
C GLU A 7 -9.98 -4.16 21.14
N LYS A 8 -11.16 -4.34 20.53
CA LYS A 8 -12.11 -5.39 20.88
C LYS A 8 -12.02 -6.51 19.84
N PHE A 9 -11.46 -7.65 20.24
CA PHE A 9 -11.47 -8.86 19.44
C PHE A 9 -12.77 -9.64 19.61
N CYS A 10 -13.17 -10.35 18.56
CA CYS A 10 -14.22 -11.36 18.68
C CYS A 10 -13.77 -12.49 19.62
N ASN A 11 -14.63 -12.85 20.58
CA ASN A 11 -14.36 -13.93 21.53
C ASN A 11 -14.36 -15.33 20.89
N ASN A 12 -14.91 -15.47 19.68
CA ASN A 12 -14.79 -16.71 18.92
C ASN A 12 -13.43 -16.75 18.22
N LEU A 13 -12.55 -17.65 18.69
CA LEU A 13 -11.19 -17.84 18.17
C LEU A 13 -11.13 -18.16 16.66
N LYS A 14 -12.22 -18.63 16.05
CA LYS A 14 -12.29 -18.87 14.60
C LYS A 14 -12.60 -17.60 13.79
N CYS A 15 -13.22 -16.60 14.40
CA CYS A 15 -13.69 -15.39 13.72
C CYS A 15 -12.56 -14.41 13.43
N ARG A 16 -11.67 -14.18 14.40
CA ARG A 16 -10.51 -13.25 14.31
C ARG A 16 -10.86 -11.80 13.92
N GLU A 17 -12.13 -11.43 13.94
CA GLU A 17 -12.59 -10.07 13.70
C GLU A 17 -12.13 -9.13 14.81
N VAL A 18 -11.87 -7.87 14.45
CA VAL A 18 -11.38 -6.85 15.35
C VAL A 18 -12.06 -5.51 15.08
N VAL A 19 -12.50 -4.84 16.15
CA VAL A 19 -13.01 -3.47 16.09
C VAL A 19 -12.10 -2.56 16.89
N VAL A 20 -11.58 -1.53 16.24
CA VAL A 20 -10.70 -0.48 16.78
C VAL A 20 -11.38 0.88 16.74
N ASP A 21 -10.91 1.81 17.57
CA ASP A 21 -11.29 3.21 17.43
C ASP A 21 -10.57 3.88 16.25
N ILE A 22 -10.89 5.15 16.01
CA ILE A 22 -10.36 5.90 14.86
C ILE A 22 -8.85 6.19 14.98
N ASP A 23 -8.35 6.43 16.19
CA ASP A 23 -6.94 6.76 16.42
C ASP A 23 -6.07 5.52 16.19
N GLU A 24 -6.53 4.37 16.69
CA GLU A 24 -5.86 3.10 16.51
C GLU A 24 -5.95 2.62 15.05
N SER A 25 -7.10 2.82 14.39
CA SER A 25 -7.26 2.56 12.96
C SER A 25 -6.23 3.34 12.13
N ALA A 26 -6.10 4.65 12.38
CA ALA A 26 -5.15 5.50 11.68
C ALA A 26 -3.69 5.05 11.92
N ARG A 27 -3.35 4.68 13.18
CA ARG A 27 -2.02 4.15 13.52
C ARG A 27 -1.72 2.86 12.77
N MET A 28 -2.64 1.90 12.81
CA MET A 28 -2.50 0.62 12.12
C MET A 28 -2.33 0.82 10.61
N SER A 29 -3.18 1.63 9.97
CA SER A 29 -3.09 1.92 8.54
C SER A 29 -1.76 2.57 8.16
N LYS A 30 -1.21 3.45 9.01
CA LYS A 30 0.11 4.06 8.78
C LYS A 30 1.24 3.02 8.81
N GLU A 31 1.23 2.10 9.78
CA GLU A 31 2.21 1.02 9.86
C GLU A 31 2.08 0.02 8.68
N MET A 32 0.85 -0.34 8.32
CA MET A 32 0.57 -1.18 7.14
C MET A 32 1.11 -0.53 5.87
N LEU A 33 0.83 0.75 5.65
CA LEU A 33 1.31 1.50 4.48
C LEU A 33 2.84 1.57 4.45
N ALA A 34 3.49 1.82 5.58
CA ALA A 34 4.94 1.86 5.66
C ALA A 34 5.56 0.50 5.28
N PHE A 35 4.99 -0.60 5.78
CA PHE A 35 5.41 -1.94 5.42
C PHE A 35 5.19 -2.24 3.93
N ASN A 36 4.02 -1.88 3.40
CA ASN A 36 3.68 -2.08 1.98
C ASN A 36 4.66 -1.33 1.06
N LYS A 37 4.98 -0.08 1.39
CA LYS A 37 6.02 0.71 0.68
C LYS A 37 7.40 0.06 0.74
N LYS A 38 7.80 -0.47 1.90
CA LYS A 38 9.08 -1.17 2.07
C LYS A 38 9.16 -2.38 1.14
N VAL A 39 8.17 -3.27 1.21
CA VAL A 39 8.12 -4.50 0.39
C VAL A 39 8.09 -4.17 -1.10
N ASN A 40 7.27 -3.20 -1.52
CA ASN A 40 7.18 -2.84 -2.94
C ASN A 40 8.47 -2.20 -3.46
N ARG A 41 9.18 -1.41 -2.64
CA ARG A 41 10.49 -0.86 -3.03
C ARG A 41 11.54 -1.95 -3.25
N GLU A 42 11.47 -3.05 -2.51
CA GLU A 42 12.37 -4.21 -2.68
C GLU A 42 12.05 -5.00 -3.97
N LEU A 43 10.79 -5.06 -4.39
CA LEU A 43 10.34 -5.84 -5.57
C LEU A 43 10.32 -5.04 -6.88
N THR A 44 10.13 -3.72 -6.81
CA THR A 44 10.11 -2.85 -7.98
C THR A 44 10.65 -1.49 -7.57
N PRO A 45 11.86 -1.11 -8.01
CA PRO A 45 12.39 0.20 -7.73
C PRO A 45 11.46 1.23 -8.37
N ILE A 46 10.74 2.01 -7.55
CA ILE A 46 9.89 3.12 -8.00
C ILE A 46 10.70 4.07 -8.90
N ASP A 47 11.99 4.21 -8.61
CA ASP A 47 12.94 4.99 -9.41
C ASP A 47 13.05 4.47 -10.85
N LEU A 48 12.95 3.16 -11.09
CA LEU A 48 12.97 2.61 -12.46
C LEU A 48 11.71 3.00 -13.23
N LEU A 49 10.53 2.94 -12.61
CA LEU A 49 9.26 3.31 -13.25
C LEU A 49 9.20 4.79 -13.59
N ALA A 50 9.64 5.65 -12.66
CA ALA A 50 9.76 7.09 -12.88
C ALA A 50 10.75 7.42 -14.01
N ASN A 51 11.94 6.79 -14.01
CA ASN A 51 12.95 6.97 -15.05
C ASN A 51 12.46 6.51 -16.44
N VAL A 52 11.74 5.38 -16.52
CA VAL A 52 11.15 4.90 -17.78
C VAL A 52 10.13 5.90 -18.29
N ARG A 53 9.23 6.39 -17.44
CA ARG A 53 8.22 7.38 -17.82
C ARG A 53 8.85 8.68 -18.36
N GLU A 54 9.90 9.18 -17.70
CA GLU A 54 10.63 10.38 -18.13
C GLU A 54 11.36 10.19 -19.46
N ARG A 55 12.05 9.05 -19.64
CA ARG A 55 12.75 8.73 -20.91
C ARG A 55 11.81 8.71 -22.12
N PHE A 56 10.58 8.23 -21.93
CA PHE A 56 9.56 8.19 -22.98
C PHE A 56 8.66 9.44 -23.03
N LYS A 57 8.88 10.43 -22.16
CA LYS A 57 8.08 11.66 -22.04
C LYS A 57 6.57 11.41 -21.92
N LEU A 58 6.19 10.37 -21.19
CA LEU A 58 4.78 10.00 -21.01
C LEU A 58 4.21 10.59 -19.73
N ASN A 59 2.96 11.03 -19.76
CA ASN A 59 2.19 11.26 -18.54
C ASN A 59 1.61 9.94 -18.00
N GLN A 60 1.07 9.94 -16.78
CA GLN A 60 0.57 8.73 -16.11
C GLN A 60 -0.51 8.00 -16.92
N GLN A 61 -1.42 8.74 -17.58
CA GLN A 61 -2.46 8.17 -18.43
C GLN A 61 -1.91 7.52 -19.70
N GLN A 62 -0.90 8.14 -20.32
CA GLN A 62 -0.22 7.58 -21.48
C GLN A 62 0.59 6.34 -21.10
N ALA A 63 1.32 6.38 -19.98
CA ALA A 63 2.04 5.23 -19.45
C ALA A 63 1.08 4.06 -19.16
N ALA A 64 -0.08 4.33 -18.56
CA ALA A 64 -1.12 3.32 -18.32
C ALA A 64 -1.68 2.69 -19.61
N LYS A 65 -1.82 3.46 -20.70
CA LYS A 65 -2.26 2.94 -22.00
C LYS A 65 -1.21 2.04 -22.67
N VAL A 66 0.07 2.36 -22.50
CA VAL A 66 1.17 1.64 -23.14
C VAL A 66 1.57 0.40 -22.33
N PHE A 67 1.61 0.51 -21.00
CA PHE A 67 2.16 -0.52 -20.10
C PHE A 67 1.08 -1.25 -19.27
N GLY A 68 -0.17 -0.80 -19.28
CA GLY A 68 -1.25 -1.37 -18.46
C GLY A 68 -1.26 -0.85 -17.02
N GLY A 69 -2.03 -1.48 -16.12
CA GLY A 69 -2.08 -1.12 -14.69
C GLY A 69 -3.11 -0.05 -14.28
N GLY A 70 -3.73 0.64 -15.25
CA GLY A 70 -4.75 1.66 -14.98
C GLY A 70 -4.15 3.05 -14.70
N THR A 71 -5.01 4.08 -14.64
CA THR A 71 -4.59 5.50 -14.65
C THR A 71 -3.75 5.93 -13.45
N ASN A 72 -3.63 5.11 -12.40
CA ASN A 72 -2.95 5.42 -11.16
C ASN A 72 -1.70 4.54 -10.88
N ALA A 73 -1.23 3.78 -11.87
CA ALA A 73 -0.18 2.77 -11.66
C ALA A 73 1.27 3.28 -11.81
N PHE A 74 1.47 4.47 -12.38
CA PHE A 74 2.77 5.07 -12.70
C PHE A 74 2.95 6.47 -12.10
#